data_AF-A0A947FBA1-F1
#
_entry.id   AF-A0A947FBA1-F1
#
_cell.length_a   1.000
_cell.length_b   1.000
_cell.length_c   1.000
_cell.angle_alpha   90.00
_cell.angle_beta   90.00
_cell.angle_gamma   90.00
#
_symmetry.space_group_name_H-M   'P 1'
#
loop_
_entity.id
_entity.type
_entity.pdbx_description
1 polymer ?
#
loop_
_entity_poly.entity_id
_entity_poly.type
_entity_poly.pdbx_seq_one_letter_code
_entity_poly.pdbx_strand_id
1 'polypeptide(L)'
;VVGCFGVGQIPTGTADPFALRRQALGIIRIILEKDLSLSLAELIKKAIRGLDEKLTEPDEQTYQGVLDFFRVRLQHFLIGQDQPQDVVEAVLAYHLDPLVETVAKISTLKAFKESETFEPLVGTVKRVVNILKEPVDGDVDPELFVNQAEKDLYQEMVTCEQELEKVLAERDYGGVLERLSELKGPIDHFFDDVMVLDEDLSLRQNRLALLTRIANLFQQLADFSRLVL
;
A
#
# COMPACT_ATOMS: atom_id res chain seq x y z
N VAL A 1 23.83 -6.35 -8.58
CA VAL A 1 23.16 -5.44 -7.63
C VAL A 1 23.39 -5.85 -6.18
N VAL A 2 22.83 -6.96 -5.69
CA VAL A 2 22.96 -7.40 -4.28
C VAL A 2 24.41 -7.45 -3.79
N GLY A 3 25.31 -8.11 -4.52
CA GLY A 3 26.71 -8.19 -4.12
C GLY A 3 27.42 -6.84 -3.98
N CYS A 4 27.03 -5.80 -4.74
CA CYS A 4 27.60 -4.47 -4.56
C CYS A 4 27.06 -3.78 -3.30
N PHE A 5 25.78 -3.95 -3.00
CA PHE A 5 25.19 -3.44 -1.75
C PHE A 5 25.81 -4.13 -0.54
N GLY A 6 25.98 -5.44 -0.58
CA GLY A 6 26.55 -6.20 0.53
C GLY A 6 28.05 -5.99 0.76
N VAL A 7 28.73 -5.23 -0.09
CA VAL A 7 30.12 -4.77 0.15
C VAL A 7 30.23 -3.25 0.25
N GLY A 8 29.12 -2.55 0.47
CA GLY A 8 29.07 -1.09 0.65
C GLY A 8 29.30 -0.26 -0.62
N GLN A 9 29.29 -0.87 -1.81
CA GLN A 9 29.47 -0.19 -3.10
C GLN A 9 28.13 0.32 -3.66
N ILE A 10 27.49 1.21 -2.91
CA ILE A 10 26.17 1.77 -3.22
C ILE A 10 26.32 2.99 -4.16
N PRO A 11 25.50 3.14 -5.22
CA PRO A 11 25.56 4.31 -6.09
C PRO A 11 25.23 5.60 -5.33
N THR A 12 26.04 6.63 -5.52
CA THR A 12 25.78 7.97 -4.97
C THR A 12 25.11 8.86 -6.01
N GLY A 13 24.56 10.01 -5.60
CA GLY A 13 23.77 10.90 -6.47
C GLY A 13 24.39 11.17 -7.85
N THR A 14 25.71 11.30 -7.93
CA THR A 14 26.45 11.57 -9.17
C THR A 14 27.19 10.37 -9.75
N ALA A 15 27.52 9.34 -8.95
CA ALA A 15 28.35 8.23 -9.38
C ALA A 15 27.60 6.88 -9.32
N ASP A 16 27.64 6.14 -10.44
CA ASP A 16 27.19 4.75 -10.52
C ASP A 16 28.26 3.90 -11.24
N PRO A 17 29.41 3.63 -10.57
CA PRO A 17 30.59 3.04 -11.21
C PRO A 17 30.33 1.63 -11.75
N PHE A 18 29.40 0.89 -11.14
CA PHE A 18 29.03 -0.47 -11.53
C PHE A 18 27.74 -0.53 -12.37
N ALA A 19 27.20 0.63 -12.78
CA ALA A 19 25.96 0.75 -13.55
C ALA A 19 24.76 0.03 -12.92
N LEU A 20 24.64 0.05 -11.59
CA LEU A 20 23.60 -0.63 -10.82
C LEU A 20 22.20 -0.09 -11.14
N ARG A 21 22.07 1.20 -11.46
CA ARG A 21 20.78 1.79 -11.87
C ARG A 21 20.29 1.17 -13.17
N ARG A 22 21.19 0.99 -14.13
CA ARG A 22 20.88 0.35 -15.41
C ARG A 22 20.56 -1.14 -15.23
N GLN A 23 21.29 -1.84 -14.36
CA GLN A 23 21.02 -3.25 -14.06
C GLN A 23 19.65 -3.43 -13.39
N ALA A 24 19.33 -2.65 -12.35
CA ALA A 24 18.05 -2.73 -11.67
C ALA A 24 16.88 -2.40 -12.61
N LEU A 25 17.02 -1.37 -13.44
CA LEU A 25 16.02 -1.05 -14.46
C LEU A 25 15.84 -2.20 -15.46
N GLY A 26 16.93 -2.84 -15.89
CA GLY A 26 16.87 -4.02 -16.75
C GLY A 26 16.08 -5.17 -16.13
N ILE A 27 16.30 -5.44 -14.84
CA ILE A 27 15.57 -6.47 -14.08
C ILE A 27 14.07 -6.12 -13.99
N ILE A 28 13.75 -4.87 -13.60
CA ILE A 28 12.37 -4.39 -13.53
C ILE A 28 11.67 -4.58 -14.89
N ARG A 29 12.31 -4.13 -15.97
CA ARG A 29 11.74 -4.26 -17.32
C ARG A 29 11.52 -5.71 -17.73
N ILE A 30 12.47 -6.61 -17.45
CA ILE A 30 12.30 -8.03 -17.75
C ILE A 30 11.09 -8.59 -17.01
N ILE A 31 10.93 -8.29 -15.72
CA ILE A 31 9.81 -8.77 -14.91
C ILE A 31 8.48 -8.24 -15.47
N LEU A 32 8.39 -6.94 -15.77
CA LEU A 32 7.17 -6.31 -16.25
C LEU A 32 6.82 -6.70 -17.69
N GLU A 33 7.77 -6.61 -18.62
CA GLU A 33 7.53 -6.88 -20.05
C GLU A 33 7.27 -8.35 -20.35
N LYS A 34 7.70 -9.26 -19.46
CA LYS A 34 7.43 -10.71 -19.57
C LYS A 34 6.32 -11.18 -18.63
N ASP A 35 5.66 -10.27 -17.93
CA ASP A 35 4.57 -10.57 -17.00
C ASP A 35 4.94 -11.69 -16.01
N LEU A 36 6.14 -11.57 -15.42
CA LEU A 36 6.67 -12.59 -14.52
C LEU A 36 6.11 -12.38 -13.12
N SER A 37 5.24 -13.30 -12.69
CA SER A 37 4.71 -13.36 -11.31
C SER A 37 5.79 -13.81 -10.32
N LEU A 38 6.78 -12.97 -10.09
CA LEU A 38 7.93 -13.22 -9.22
C LEU A 38 7.96 -12.23 -8.05
N SER A 39 8.31 -12.75 -6.87
CA SER A 39 8.61 -11.91 -5.72
C SER A 39 10.04 -11.36 -5.82
N LEU A 40 10.17 -10.05 -5.96
CA LEU A 40 11.44 -9.33 -5.88
C LEU A 40 12.09 -9.55 -4.51
N ALA A 41 11.32 -9.54 -3.42
CA ALA A 41 11.83 -9.79 -2.08
C ALA A 41 12.51 -11.17 -1.98
N GLU A 42 11.85 -12.22 -2.47
CA GLU A 42 12.41 -13.57 -2.45
C GLU A 42 13.61 -13.71 -3.39
N LEU A 43 13.62 -13.03 -4.54
CA LEU A 43 14.79 -12.97 -5.42
C LEU A 43 16.00 -12.32 -4.74
N ILE A 44 15.79 -11.22 -4.01
CA ILE A 44 16.85 -10.55 -3.25
C ILE A 44 17.37 -11.47 -2.15
N LYS A 45 16.49 -12.07 -1.34
CA LYS A 45 16.88 -13.02 -0.28
C LYS A 45 17.67 -14.21 -0.83
N LYS A 46 17.24 -14.76 -1.96
CA LYS A 46 17.95 -15.86 -2.64
C LYS A 46 19.33 -15.43 -3.11
N ALA A 47 19.47 -14.21 -3.64
CA ALA A 47 20.76 -13.68 -4.04
C ALA A 47 21.70 -13.42 -2.85
N ILE A 48 21.18 -12.94 -1.71
CA ILE A 48 21.94 -12.78 -0.47
C ILE A 48 22.48 -14.14 0.02
N ARG A 49 21.61 -15.15 0.15
CA ARG A 49 22.02 -16.51 0.54
C ARG A 49 23.04 -17.14 -0.40
N GLY A 50 22.99 -16.80 -1.70
CA GLY A 50 23.97 -17.28 -2.68
C GLY A 50 25.33 -16.60 -2.58
N LEU A 51 25.43 -15.50 -1.81
CA LEU A 51 26.64 -14.70 -1.63
C LEU A 51 27.22 -14.79 -0.22
N ASP A 52 26.39 -15.09 0.80
CA ASP A 52 26.71 -15.42 2.20
C ASP A 52 28.10 -14.95 2.68
N GLU A 53 29.14 -15.79 2.54
CA GLU A 53 30.52 -15.53 3.01
C GLU A 53 31.26 -14.37 2.31
N LYS A 54 30.69 -13.77 1.25
CA LYS A 54 31.32 -12.69 0.46
C LYS A 54 30.79 -11.31 0.83
N LEU A 55 29.74 -11.22 1.64
CA LEU A 55 29.15 -9.95 2.05
C LEU A 55 29.85 -9.45 3.33
N THR A 56 30.18 -8.17 3.35
CA THR A 56 30.75 -7.49 4.52
C THR A 56 29.69 -6.72 5.31
N GLU A 57 28.63 -6.28 4.64
CA GLU A 57 27.47 -5.64 5.28
C GLU A 57 26.46 -6.69 5.77
N PRO A 58 25.68 -6.40 6.83
CA PRO A 58 24.64 -7.30 7.30
C PRO A 58 23.61 -7.64 6.22
N ASP A 59 23.11 -8.87 6.23
CA ASP A 59 22.09 -9.35 5.29
C ASP A 59 20.84 -8.47 5.30
N GLU A 60 20.33 -8.10 6.48
CA GLU A 60 19.13 -7.27 6.60
C GLU A 60 19.33 -5.86 6.02
N GLN A 61 20.50 -5.26 6.30
CA GLN A 61 20.85 -3.95 5.75
C GLN A 61 21.00 -4.00 4.23
N THR A 62 21.62 -5.06 3.71
CA THR A 62 21.75 -5.32 2.27
C THR A 62 20.39 -5.50 1.63
N TYR A 63 19.52 -6.29 2.26
CA TYR A 63 18.16 -6.56 1.80
C TYR A 63 17.35 -5.27 1.68
N GLN A 64 17.25 -4.49 2.76
CA GLN A 64 16.49 -3.23 2.76
C GLN A 64 17.06 -2.21 1.78
N GLY A 65 18.40 -2.05 1.76
CA GLY A 65 19.05 -1.13 0.84
C GLY A 65 18.79 -1.47 -0.63
N VAL A 66 18.80 -2.77 -0.99
CA VAL A 66 18.46 -3.19 -2.35
C VAL A 66 16.98 -2.97 -2.63
N LEU A 67 16.09 -3.32 -1.69
CA LEU A 67 14.65 -3.16 -1.84
C LEU A 67 14.28 -1.69 -2.10
N ASP A 68 14.77 -0.77 -1.27
CA ASP A 68 14.57 0.67 -1.44
C ASP A 68 15.20 1.20 -2.73
N PHE A 69 16.36 0.67 -3.13
CA PHE A 69 16.96 1.02 -4.40
C PHE A 69 16.04 0.65 -5.58
N PHE A 70 15.46 -0.55 -5.57
CA PHE A 70 14.48 -0.96 -6.57
C PHE A 70 13.19 -0.13 -6.52
N ARG A 71 12.71 0.23 -5.32
CA ARG A 71 11.54 1.13 -5.13
C ARG A 71 11.74 2.45 -5.87
N VAL A 72 12.85 3.14 -5.61
CA VAL A 72 13.15 4.42 -6.28
C VAL A 72 13.34 4.23 -7.79
N ARG A 73 13.93 3.12 -8.23
CA ARG A 73 14.07 2.84 -9.67
C ARG A 73 12.73 2.61 -10.35
N LEU A 74 11.83 1.85 -9.73
CA LEU A 74 10.48 1.64 -10.25
C LEU A 74 9.70 2.95 -10.27
N GLN A 75 9.77 3.75 -9.21
CA GLN A 75 9.13 5.07 -9.15
C GLN A 75 9.55 5.95 -10.33
N HIS A 76 10.87 6.12 -10.55
CA HIS A 76 11.37 6.93 -11.66
C HIS A 76 10.99 6.36 -13.03
N PHE A 77 10.97 5.03 -13.17
CA PHE A 77 10.56 4.38 -14.40
C PHE A 77 9.09 4.67 -14.73
N LEU A 78 8.19 4.54 -13.75
CA LEU A 78 6.76 4.76 -13.94
C LEU A 78 6.41 6.24 -14.17
N ILE A 79 7.04 7.15 -13.44
CA ILE A 79 6.88 8.60 -13.68
C ILE A 79 7.34 8.96 -15.09
N GLY A 80 8.43 8.35 -15.57
CA GLY A 80 8.89 8.49 -16.95
C GLY A 80 7.97 7.89 -18.01
N GLN A 81 6.93 7.13 -17.62
CA GLN A 81 5.88 6.57 -18.48
C GLN A 81 4.54 7.31 -18.31
N ASP A 82 4.57 8.58 -17.90
CA ASP A 82 3.38 9.43 -17.75
C ASP A 82 2.36 8.87 -16.72
N GLN A 83 2.84 8.16 -15.69
CA GLN A 83 2.04 7.82 -14.52
C GLN A 83 2.04 9.00 -13.53
N PRO A 84 0.88 9.38 -12.95
CA PRO A 84 0.81 10.44 -11.95
C PRO A 84 1.70 10.13 -10.74
N GLN A 85 2.52 11.09 -10.34
CA GLN A 85 3.48 10.90 -9.25
C GLN A 85 2.80 10.52 -7.93
N ASP A 86 1.68 11.17 -7.62
CA ASP A 86 0.89 10.91 -6.41
C ASP A 86 0.34 9.48 -6.36
N VAL A 87 -0.16 8.97 -7.50
CA VAL A 87 -0.64 7.58 -7.61
C VAL A 87 0.51 6.58 -7.43
N VAL A 88 1.65 6.84 -8.06
CA VAL A 88 2.83 5.97 -7.92
C VAL A 88 3.32 5.94 -6.48
N GLU A 89 3.42 7.10 -5.82
CA GLU A 89 3.84 7.19 -4.43
C GLU A 89 2.84 6.56 -3.46
N ALA A 90 1.54 6.69 -3.72
CA ALA A 90 0.49 6.07 -2.93
C ALA A 90 0.58 4.55 -2.94
N VAL A 91 0.78 3.93 -4.11
CA VAL A 91 0.89 2.46 -4.21
C VAL A 91 2.23 1.98 -3.65
N LEU A 92 3.36 2.61 -4.01
CA LEU A 92 4.69 2.19 -3.60
C LEU A 92 4.97 2.34 -2.10
N ALA A 93 4.15 3.11 -1.38
CA ALA A 93 4.21 3.21 0.08
C ALA A 93 4.03 1.84 0.75
N TYR A 94 3.09 1.03 0.26
CA TYR A 94 2.76 -0.28 0.83
C TYR A 94 3.08 -1.46 -0.09
N HIS A 95 3.09 -1.26 -1.41
CA HIS A 95 3.17 -2.35 -2.40
C HIS A 95 4.35 -2.17 -3.34
N LEU A 96 5.44 -2.89 -3.09
CA LEU A 96 6.57 -3.00 -4.03
C LEU A 96 6.68 -4.41 -4.65
N ASP A 97 6.02 -5.40 -4.08
CA ASP A 97 6.21 -6.79 -4.44
C ASP A 97 4.89 -7.57 -4.36
N PRO A 98 4.49 -8.33 -5.40
CA PRO A 98 5.09 -8.47 -6.73
C PRO A 98 5.04 -7.20 -7.61
N LEU A 99 6.09 -6.94 -8.40
CA LEU A 99 6.17 -5.74 -9.25
C LEU A 99 5.03 -5.65 -10.27
N VAL A 100 4.63 -6.78 -10.86
CA VAL A 100 3.52 -6.85 -11.83
C VAL A 100 2.22 -6.38 -11.19
N GLU A 101 1.95 -6.85 -9.97
CA GLU A 101 0.76 -6.48 -9.21
C GLU A 101 0.79 -5.01 -8.80
N THR A 102 1.94 -4.50 -8.34
CA THR A 102 2.14 -3.08 -8.06
C THR A 102 1.80 -2.20 -9.26
N VAL A 103 2.28 -2.54 -10.47
CA VAL A 103 2.00 -1.76 -11.67
C VAL A 103 0.52 -1.85 -12.08
N ALA A 104 -0.09 -3.03 -11.92
CA ALA A 104 -1.52 -3.20 -12.14
C ALA A 104 -2.35 -2.28 -11.22
N LYS A 105 -2.07 -2.28 -9.91
CA LYS A 105 -2.72 -1.37 -8.93
C LYS A 105 -2.57 0.11 -9.31
N ILE A 106 -1.37 0.53 -9.75
CA ILE A 106 -1.12 1.90 -10.21
C ILE A 106 -1.98 2.24 -11.43
N SER A 107 -2.05 1.34 -12.41
CA SER A 107 -2.86 1.56 -13.61
C SER A 107 -4.36 1.66 -13.30
N THR A 108 -4.86 0.83 -12.38
CA THR A 108 -6.25 0.86 -11.93
C THR A 108 -6.55 2.16 -11.18
N LEU A 109 -5.68 2.58 -10.26
CA LEU A 109 -5.86 3.84 -9.54
C LEU A 109 -5.77 5.07 -10.45
N LYS A 110 -4.91 5.04 -11.48
CA LYS A 110 -4.88 6.07 -12.51
C LYS A 110 -6.22 6.18 -13.23
N ALA A 111 -6.80 5.05 -13.66
CA ALA A 111 -8.11 5.05 -14.30
C ALA A 111 -9.22 5.50 -13.34
N PHE A 112 -9.17 5.07 -12.07
CA PHE A 112 -10.14 5.47 -11.06
C PHE A 112 -10.10 6.97 -10.75
N LYS A 113 -8.93 7.62 -10.86
CA LYS A 113 -8.79 9.06 -10.69
C LYS A 113 -9.63 9.88 -11.69
N GLU A 114 -10.02 9.30 -12.82
CA GLU A 114 -10.90 9.93 -13.81
C GLU A 114 -12.40 9.77 -13.46
N SER A 115 -12.74 9.00 -12.42
CA SER A 115 -14.11 8.78 -11.96
C SER A 115 -14.63 9.92 -11.09
N GLU A 116 -15.93 10.21 -11.18
CA GLU A 116 -16.64 11.15 -10.29
C GLU A 116 -16.62 10.69 -8.81
N THR A 117 -16.37 9.40 -8.56
CA THR A 117 -16.29 8.83 -7.20
C THR A 117 -14.93 9.02 -6.53
N PHE A 118 -13.91 9.48 -7.27
CA PHE A 118 -12.54 9.61 -6.77
C PHE A 118 -12.43 10.64 -5.64
N GLU A 119 -12.78 11.89 -5.92
CA GLU A 119 -12.61 12.98 -4.95
C GLU A 119 -13.41 12.73 -3.66
N PRO A 120 -14.69 12.31 -3.72
CA PRO A 120 -15.45 12.03 -2.51
C PRO A 120 -14.84 10.89 -1.67
N LEU A 121 -14.38 9.80 -2.31
CA LEU A 121 -13.80 8.67 -1.59
C LEU A 121 -12.47 9.04 -0.93
N VAL A 122 -11.57 9.69 -1.67
CA VAL A 122 -10.27 10.14 -1.15
C VAL A 122 -10.46 11.11 0.01
N GLY A 123 -11.46 12.01 -0.06
CA GLY A 123 -11.83 12.90 1.03
C GLY A 123 -12.23 12.15 2.30
N THR A 124 -13.13 11.17 2.17
CA THR A 124 -13.59 10.34 3.30
C THR A 124 -12.44 9.54 3.92
N VAL A 125 -11.59 8.89 3.12
CA VAL A 125 -10.46 8.10 3.62
C VAL A 125 -9.39 8.98 4.28
N LYS A 126 -9.10 10.17 3.72
CA LYS A 126 -8.22 11.14 4.36
C LYS A 126 -8.73 11.57 5.74
N ARG A 127 -10.05 11.74 5.90
CA ARG A 127 -10.65 12.03 7.21
C ARG A 127 -10.39 10.89 8.20
N VAL A 128 -10.57 9.64 7.77
CA VAL A 128 -10.26 8.45 8.58
C VAL A 128 -8.80 8.46 9.04
N VAL A 129 -7.85 8.58 8.11
CA VAL A 129 -6.41 8.54 8.41
C VAL A 129 -5.98 9.71 9.31
N ASN A 130 -6.51 10.91 9.08
CA ASN A 130 -6.20 12.08 9.89
C ASN A 130 -6.71 11.98 11.34
N ILE A 131 -7.84 11.30 11.56
CA ILE A 131 -8.40 11.08 12.90
C ILE A 131 -7.62 10.02 13.65
N LEU A 132 -7.14 8.98 12.94
CA LEU A 132 -6.35 7.92 13.55
C LEU A 132 -5.08 8.48 14.19
N LYS A 133 -4.37 9.43 13.57
CA LYS A 133 -3.06 10.02 14.00
C LYS A 133 -1.95 8.98 14.23
N GLU A 134 -2.22 7.91 14.95
CA GLU A 134 -1.45 6.69 15.13
C GLU A 134 -2.42 5.49 15.05
N PRO A 135 -2.07 4.39 14.36
CA PRO A 135 -2.90 3.19 14.36
C PRO A 135 -3.04 2.66 15.78
N VAL A 136 -4.27 2.32 16.17
CA VAL A 136 -4.55 1.74 17.48
C VAL A 136 -4.60 0.23 17.32
N ASP A 137 -3.69 -0.46 18.01
CA ASP A 137 -3.74 -1.92 18.12
C ASP A 137 -4.90 -2.32 19.03
N GLY A 138 -5.85 -3.06 18.48
CA GLY A 138 -7.01 -3.56 19.21
C GLY A 138 -8.04 -4.21 18.30
N ASP A 139 -8.68 -5.26 18.80
CA ASP A 139 -9.83 -5.85 18.13
C ASP A 139 -11.08 -5.00 18.37
N VAL A 140 -11.93 -4.95 17.35
CA VAL A 140 -13.24 -4.29 17.46
C VAL A 140 -14.15 -5.20 18.28
N ASP A 141 -14.70 -4.68 19.36
CA ASP A 141 -15.68 -5.34 20.21
C ASP A 141 -17.10 -4.88 19.85
N PRO A 142 -17.93 -5.73 19.23
CA PRO A 142 -19.29 -5.37 18.85
C PRO A 142 -20.23 -5.14 20.03
N GLU A 143 -19.89 -5.62 21.23
CA GLU A 143 -20.72 -5.44 22.44
C GLU A 143 -20.66 -4.00 22.96
N LEU A 144 -19.58 -3.27 22.62
CA LEU A 144 -19.39 -1.87 22.98
C LEU A 144 -20.11 -0.90 22.03
N PHE A 145 -20.77 -1.36 20.97
CA PHE A 145 -21.48 -0.48 20.05
C PHE A 145 -22.77 0.08 20.66
N VAL A 146 -22.84 1.41 20.72
CA VAL A 146 -23.97 2.16 21.27
C VAL A 146 -24.90 2.62 20.15
N ASN A 147 -24.33 3.09 19.04
CA ASN A 147 -25.08 3.66 17.93
C ASN A 147 -25.32 2.63 16.82
N GLN A 148 -26.45 2.75 16.13
CA GLN A 148 -26.77 1.88 14.99
C GLN A 148 -25.76 2.09 13.84
N ALA A 149 -25.29 3.33 13.63
CA ALA A 149 -24.27 3.65 12.65
C ALA A 149 -22.96 2.88 12.83
N GLU A 150 -22.56 2.56 14.07
CA GLU A 150 -21.35 1.75 14.36
C GLU A 150 -21.55 0.30 13.93
N LYS A 151 -22.73 -0.25 14.22
CA LYS A 151 -23.11 -1.63 13.88
C LYS A 151 -23.20 -1.80 12.37
N ASP A 152 -23.84 -0.84 11.69
CA ASP A 152 -24.02 -0.85 10.24
C ASP A 152 -22.64 -0.75 9.54
N LEU A 153 -21.79 0.18 9.98
CA LEU A 153 -20.44 0.32 9.44
C LEU A 153 -19.60 -0.96 9.65
N TYR A 154 -19.68 -1.57 10.83
CA TYR A 154 -18.97 -2.82 11.10
C TYR A 154 -19.45 -3.98 10.22
N GLN A 155 -20.76 -4.11 10.01
CA GLN A 155 -21.33 -5.16 9.15
C GLN A 155 -20.93 -4.99 7.69
N GLU A 156 -21.01 -3.75 7.16
CA GLU A 156 -20.59 -3.44 5.80
C GLU A 156 -19.09 -3.66 5.62
N MET A 157 -18.28 -3.27 6.60
CA MET A 157 -16.83 -3.52 6.59
C MET A 157 -16.51 -5.02 6.55
N VAL A 158 -17.14 -5.83 7.41
CA VAL A 158 -16.91 -7.30 7.43
C VAL A 158 -17.35 -7.94 6.11
N THR A 159 -18.45 -7.47 5.51
CA THR A 159 -18.91 -7.94 4.21
C THR A 159 -17.90 -7.58 3.11
N CYS A 160 -17.44 -6.33 3.10
CA CYS A 160 -16.43 -5.85 2.18
C CYS A 160 -15.12 -6.64 2.31
N GLU A 161 -14.64 -6.91 3.53
CA GLU A 161 -13.46 -7.76 3.78
C GLU A 161 -13.57 -9.14 3.12
N GLN A 162 -14.71 -9.82 3.30
CA GLN A 162 -14.95 -11.15 2.73
C GLN A 162 -15.03 -11.15 1.20
N GLU A 163 -15.58 -10.08 0.61
CA GLU A 163 -15.63 -9.93 -0.83
C GLU A 163 -14.26 -9.57 -1.42
N LEU A 164 -13.51 -8.71 -0.74
CA LEU A 164 -12.16 -8.32 -1.15
C LEU A 164 -11.21 -9.50 -1.26
N GLU A 165 -11.28 -10.47 -0.34
CA GLU A 165 -10.46 -11.69 -0.44
C GLU A 165 -10.64 -12.42 -1.78
N LYS A 166 -11.88 -12.48 -2.30
CA LYS A 166 -12.18 -13.15 -3.58
C LYS A 166 -11.65 -12.35 -4.76
N VAL A 167 -11.93 -11.05 -4.77
CA VAL A 167 -11.56 -10.16 -5.89
C VAL A 167 -10.03 -9.99 -5.96
N LEU A 168 -9.35 -9.95 -4.81
CA LEU A 168 -7.89 -9.94 -4.76
C LEU A 168 -7.27 -11.25 -5.25
N ALA A 169 -7.89 -12.39 -4.95
CA ALA A 169 -7.45 -13.69 -5.48
C ALA A 169 -7.55 -13.75 -7.01
N GLU A 170 -8.54 -13.05 -7.59
CA GLU A 170 -8.73 -12.93 -9.04
C GLU A 170 -7.85 -11.83 -9.67
N ARG A 171 -7.11 -11.05 -8.86
CA ARG A 171 -6.30 -9.89 -9.28
C ARG A 171 -7.11 -8.79 -9.97
N ASP A 172 -8.40 -8.69 -9.67
CA ASP A 172 -9.27 -7.63 -10.19
C ASP A 172 -9.23 -6.40 -9.28
N TYR A 173 -8.21 -5.56 -9.46
CA TYR A 173 -8.07 -4.34 -8.67
C TYR A 173 -9.19 -3.30 -8.95
N GLY A 174 -9.87 -3.41 -10.09
CA GLY A 174 -11.02 -2.56 -10.41
C GLY A 174 -12.20 -2.87 -9.50
N GLY A 175 -12.55 -4.15 -9.41
CA GLY A 175 -13.57 -4.63 -8.47
C GLY A 175 -13.24 -4.29 -7.01
N VAL A 176 -11.95 -4.36 -6.63
CA VAL A 176 -11.51 -3.93 -5.28
C VAL A 176 -11.86 -2.46 -5.01
N LEU A 177 -11.61 -1.57 -5.96
CA LEU A 177 -11.94 -0.15 -5.82
C LEU A 177 -13.44 0.11 -5.78
N GLU A 178 -14.22 -0.62 -6.57
CA GLU A 178 -15.68 -0.53 -6.54
C GLU A 178 -16.23 -0.91 -5.16
N ARG A 179 -15.79 -2.04 -4.59
CA ARG A 179 -16.18 -2.47 -3.24
C ARG A 179 -15.74 -1.50 -2.16
N LEU A 180 -14.52 -0.99 -2.24
CA LEU A 180 -14.04 0.02 -1.30
C LEU A 180 -14.83 1.34 -1.40
N SER A 181 -15.35 1.67 -2.58
CA SER A 181 -16.18 2.86 -2.80
C SER A 181 -17.55 2.75 -2.12
N GLU A 182 -18.10 1.54 -1.99
CA GLU A 182 -19.37 1.28 -1.31
C GLU A 182 -19.32 1.64 0.19
N LEU A 183 -18.14 1.49 0.82
CA LEU A 183 -17.92 1.87 2.23
C LEU A 183 -18.04 3.38 2.49
N LYS A 184 -17.96 4.23 1.46
CA LYS A 184 -18.05 5.68 1.63
C LYS A 184 -19.33 6.10 2.37
N GLY A 185 -20.48 5.55 1.97
CA GLY A 185 -21.78 5.90 2.56
C GLY A 185 -21.86 5.57 4.06
N PRO A 186 -21.59 4.32 4.46
CA PRO A 186 -21.51 3.91 5.86
C PRO A 186 -20.49 4.72 6.67
N ILE A 187 -19.33 5.04 6.11
CA ILE A 187 -18.32 5.84 6.79
C ILE A 187 -18.82 7.27 7.03
N ASP A 188 -19.43 7.91 6.04
CA ASP A 188 -19.95 9.26 6.19
C ASP A 188 -21.06 9.32 7.26
N HIS A 189 -21.99 8.36 7.22
CA HIS A 189 -23.04 8.24 8.24
C HIS A 189 -22.48 8.02 9.65
N PHE A 190 -21.44 7.19 9.79
CA PHE A 190 -20.74 7.02 11.06
C PHE A 190 -20.14 8.35 11.56
N PHE A 191 -19.52 9.14 10.71
CA PHE A 191 -18.94 10.42 11.15
C PHE A 191 -19.98 11.51 11.44
N ASP A 192 -21.16 11.43 10.84
CA ASP A 192 -22.27 12.36 11.10
C ASP A 192 -22.93 12.06 12.46
N ASP A 193 -23.09 10.78 12.80
CA ASP A 193 -23.82 10.34 14.01
C ASP A 193 -22.93 10.00 15.21
N VAL A 194 -21.63 9.74 15.00
CA VAL A 194 -20.73 9.19 16.03
C VAL A 194 -19.56 10.11 16.31
N MET A 195 -19.44 10.55 17.56
CA MET A 195 -18.28 11.30 18.03
C MET A 195 -17.10 10.37 18.34
N VAL A 196 -16.12 10.30 17.44
CA VAL A 196 -14.98 9.36 17.57
C VAL A 196 -14.13 9.59 18.81
N LEU A 197 -13.91 10.86 19.19
CA LEU A 197 -13.15 11.25 20.37
C LEU A 197 -14.08 11.39 21.58
N ASP A 198 -14.61 10.26 22.03
CA ASP A 198 -15.48 10.17 23.21
C ASP A 198 -14.68 10.31 24.53
N GLU A 199 -15.38 10.67 25.61
CA GLU A 199 -14.81 10.74 26.96
C GLU A 199 -14.58 9.33 27.53
N ASP A 200 -15.42 8.36 27.14
CA ASP A 200 -15.22 6.96 27.49
C ASP A 200 -14.07 6.37 26.68
N LEU A 201 -12.98 6.02 27.37
CA LEU A 201 -11.78 5.44 26.77
C LEU A 201 -12.07 4.12 26.05
N SER A 202 -13.02 3.31 26.52
CA SER A 202 -13.35 2.00 25.95
C SER A 202 -14.06 2.18 24.60
N LEU A 203 -15.06 3.08 24.56
CA LEU A 203 -15.78 3.42 23.32
C LEU A 203 -14.84 4.07 22.31
N ARG A 204 -14.01 5.01 22.76
CA ARG A 204 -13.02 5.66 21.92
C ARG A 204 -12.05 4.66 21.31
N GLN A 205 -11.51 3.73 22.10
CA GLN A 205 -10.61 2.69 21.60
C GLN A 205 -11.30 1.80 20.56
N ASN A 206 -12.54 1.37 20.83
CA ASN A 206 -13.29 0.54 19.90
C ASN A 206 -13.57 1.24 18.56
N ARG A 207 -13.96 2.52 18.61
CA ARG A 207 -14.17 3.36 17.41
C ARG A 207 -12.88 3.55 16.61
N LEU A 208 -11.75 3.76 17.29
CA LEU A 208 -10.44 3.89 16.63
C LEU A 208 -9.96 2.56 16.03
N ALA A 209 -10.24 1.43 16.67
CA ALA A 209 -9.97 0.11 16.12
C ALA A 209 -10.78 -0.14 14.83
N LEU A 210 -12.07 0.25 14.82
CA LEU A 210 -12.93 0.16 13.63
C LEU A 210 -12.35 0.98 12.46
N LEU A 211 -11.99 2.23 12.72
CA LEU A 211 -11.36 3.10 11.73
C LEU A 211 -10.00 2.56 11.25
N THR A 212 -9.22 1.93 12.13
CA THR A 212 -7.94 1.31 11.78
C THR A 212 -8.14 0.13 10.83
N ARG A 213 -9.14 -0.73 11.07
CA ARG A 213 -9.48 -1.82 10.15
C ARG A 213 -9.89 -1.29 8.78
N ILE A 214 -10.73 -0.25 8.73
CA ILE A 214 -11.11 0.40 7.48
C ILE A 214 -9.88 0.96 6.76
N ALA A 215 -9.01 1.69 7.47
CA ALA A 215 -7.78 2.20 6.88
C ALA A 215 -6.90 1.09 6.30
N ASN A 216 -6.80 -0.05 7.00
CA ASN A 216 -6.06 -1.22 6.53
C ASN A 216 -6.65 -1.81 5.24
N LEU A 217 -7.97 -1.79 5.04
CA LEU A 217 -8.59 -2.23 3.79
C LEU A 217 -8.12 -1.38 2.60
N PHE A 218 -8.15 -0.05 2.74
CA PHE A 218 -7.67 0.85 1.69
C PHE A 218 -6.16 0.67 1.45
N GLN A 219 -5.37 0.43 2.51
CA GLN A 219 -3.94 0.16 2.42
C GLN A 219 -3.62 -1.12 1.62
N GLN A 220 -4.54 -2.07 1.45
CA GLN A 220 -4.32 -3.23 0.59
C GLN A 220 -4.15 -2.86 -0.89
N LEU A 221 -4.63 -1.67 -1.29
CA LEU A 221 -4.47 -1.14 -2.62
C LEU A 221 -3.42 -0.02 -2.68
N ALA A 222 -3.54 1.00 -1.83
CA ALA A 222 -2.64 2.15 -1.81
C ALA A 222 -2.79 3.01 -0.54
N ASP A 223 -1.83 3.91 -0.34
CA ASP A 223 -1.95 5.00 0.62
C ASP A 223 -2.78 6.16 0.03
N PHE A 224 -4.10 6.11 0.23
CA PHE A 224 -5.02 7.16 -0.25
C PHE A 224 -4.74 8.54 0.36
N SER A 225 -4.00 8.62 1.48
CA SER A 225 -3.64 9.90 2.08
C SER A 225 -2.67 10.72 1.22
N ARG A 226 -1.89 10.04 0.36
CA ARG A 226 -0.90 10.64 -0.54
C ARG A 226 -1.46 11.11 -1.88
N LEU A 227 -2.68 10.69 -2.22
CA LEU A 227 -3.33 11.06 -3.47
C LEU A 227 -3.69 12.55 -3.49
N VAL A 228 -3.49 13.22 -4.62
CA VAL A 228 -3.86 14.63 -4.79
C VAL A 228 -5.26 14.71 -5.39
N LEU A 229 -6.12 15.47 -4.71
CA LEU A 229 -7.45 15.89 -5.18
C LEU A 229 -7.28 16.95 -6.27
#